data_AF-C7XSX9-F1
#
_entry.id   AF-C7XSX9-F1
#
_cell.length_a   1.000
_cell.length_b   1.000
_cell.length_c   1.000
_cell.angle_alpha   90.00
_cell.angle_beta   90.00
_cell.angle_gamma   90.00
#
_symmetry.space_group_name_H-M   'P 1'
#
loop_
_entity.id
_entity.type
_entity.pdbx_description
1 polymer ?
#
loop_
_entity_poly.entity_id
_entity_poly.type
_entity_poly.pdbx_seq_one_letter_code
_entity_poly.pdbx_strand_id
1 'polypeptide(L)'
;MKKNILEKLALILSVILFLVPKYIAPVCGPKEDGSHMSCYFSGNMVMKLAVAIFVVTLLMIILSKVKIVKILGSIAVIVISAYVYLIPHGMSGLHNEMGKPFGVCKMDTMLCHVHHTFEIATGIAVVIGVLMVFNLISTFLKKED
;
A
#
# COMPACT_ATOMS: atom_id res chain seq x y z
N MET A 1 -0.87 25.60 -1.49
CA MET A 1 -1.20 24.40 -0.69
C MET A 1 -0.76 24.59 0.75
N LYS A 2 -1.59 24.25 1.75
CA LYS A 2 -1.16 24.13 3.15
C LYS A 2 0.09 23.22 3.22
N LYS A 3 1.06 23.54 4.09
CA LYS A 3 2.28 22.75 4.26
C LYS A 3 1.94 21.26 4.43
N ASN A 4 2.58 20.43 3.60
CA ASN A 4 2.54 18.96 3.63
C ASN A 4 1.15 18.32 3.46
N ILE A 5 0.25 18.92 2.67
CA ILE A 5 -1.10 18.38 2.50
C ILE A 5 -1.12 17.04 1.76
N LEU A 6 -0.23 16.81 0.78
CA LEU A 6 -0.17 15.55 0.02
C LEU A 6 0.28 14.40 0.92
N GLU A 7 1.30 14.64 1.74
CA GLU A 7 1.83 13.66 2.69
C GLU A 7 0.80 13.33 3.76
N LYS A 8 0.03 14.31 4.24
CA LYS A 8 -1.06 14.08 5.20
C LYS A 8 -2.18 13.23 4.59
N LEU A 9 -2.56 13.48 3.35
CA LEU A 9 -3.54 12.66 2.65
C LEU A 9 -3.03 11.23 2.45
N ALA A 10 -1.78 11.07 2.00
CA ALA A 10 -1.14 9.77 1.86
C ALA A 10 -1.02 9.01 3.19
N LEU A 11 -0.72 9.71 4.28
CA LEU A 11 -0.68 9.15 5.63
C LEU A 11 -2.06 8.58 6.03
N ILE A 12 -3.14 9.34 5.83
CA ILE A 12 -4.50 8.88 6.13
C ILE A 12 -4.86 7.68 5.25
N LEU A 13 -4.58 7.74 3.95
CA LEU A 13 -4.84 6.64 3.03
C LEU A 13 -4.05 5.38 3.39
N SER A 14 -2.83 5.50 3.92
CA SER A 14 -2.04 4.35 4.37
C SER A 14 -2.68 3.64 5.57
N VAL A 15 -3.33 4.38 6.47
CA VAL A 15 -4.11 3.79 7.58
C VAL A 15 -5.34 3.05 7.04
N ILE A 16 -6.05 3.65 6.08
CA ILE A 16 -7.20 2.99 5.45
C ILE A 16 -6.73 1.71 4.73
N LEU A 17 -5.66 1.78 3.95
CA LEU A 17 -5.05 0.65 3.25
C LEU A 17 -4.69 -0.49 4.21
N PHE A 18 -4.14 -0.18 5.38
CA PHE A 18 -3.83 -1.17 6.42
C PHE A 18 -5.08 -1.89 6.94
N LEU A 19 -6.21 -1.19 7.05
CA LEU A 19 -7.46 -1.75 7.56
C LEU A 19 -8.23 -2.56 6.51
N VAL A 20 -7.99 -2.34 5.22
CA VAL A 20 -8.74 -2.98 4.12
C VAL A 20 -8.76 -4.51 4.22
N PRO A 21 -7.62 -5.22 4.23
CA PRO A 21 -7.63 -6.68 4.10
C PRO A 21 -8.18 -7.44 5.31
N LYS A 22 -8.38 -6.76 6.45
CA LYS A 22 -8.80 -7.39 7.71
C LYS A 22 -10.12 -6.88 8.27
N TYR A 23 -10.44 -5.60 8.09
CA TYR A 23 -11.57 -4.96 8.78
C TYR A 23 -12.60 -4.32 7.85
N ILE A 24 -12.18 -3.74 6.72
CA ILE A 24 -13.11 -3.05 5.80
C ILE A 24 -13.66 -4.02 4.74
N ALA A 25 -12.76 -4.77 4.09
CA ALA A 25 -13.08 -5.74 3.05
C ALA A 25 -12.24 -6.99 3.31
N PRO A 26 -12.60 -7.81 4.32
CA PRO A 26 -11.75 -8.89 4.79
C PRO A 26 -11.53 -9.95 3.71
N VAL A 27 -10.31 -10.48 3.65
CA VAL A 27 -9.97 -11.66 2.83
C VAL A 27 -10.57 -12.95 3.40
N CYS A 28 -10.37 -14.07 2.73
CA CYS A 28 -10.88 -15.36 3.18
C CYS A 28 -10.31 -15.77 4.54
N GLY A 29 -11.17 -16.38 5.37
CA GLY A 29 -10.77 -17.00 6.63
C GLY A 29 -9.92 -18.26 6.45
N PRO A 30 -9.49 -18.88 7.56
CA PRO A 30 -8.83 -20.19 7.52
C PRO A 30 -9.76 -21.25 6.91
N LYS A 31 -9.15 -22.24 6.28
CA LYS A 31 -9.86 -23.43 5.78
C LYS A 31 -10.26 -24.35 6.93
N GLU A 32 -11.03 -25.39 6.61
CA GLU A 32 -11.45 -26.44 7.57
C GLU A 32 -10.26 -27.17 8.21
N ASP A 33 -9.16 -27.35 7.48
CA ASP A 33 -7.90 -27.93 7.99
C ASP A 33 -7.05 -26.94 8.80
N GLY A 34 -7.55 -25.72 9.03
CA GLY A 34 -6.84 -24.64 9.71
C GLY A 34 -5.79 -23.93 8.85
N SER A 35 -5.54 -24.38 7.62
CA SER A 35 -4.58 -23.74 6.71
C SER A 35 -5.12 -22.40 6.17
N HIS A 36 -4.21 -21.50 5.81
CA HIS A 36 -4.57 -20.23 5.17
C HIS A 36 -4.54 -20.31 3.63
N MET A 37 -5.39 -19.51 2.99
CA MET A 37 -5.44 -19.33 1.53
C MET A 37 -4.37 -18.33 1.05
N SER A 38 -4.11 -18.25 -0.25
CA SER A 38 -3.17 -17.28 -0.84
C SER A 38 -3.53 -15.83 -0.50
N CYS A 39 -4.82 -15.49 -0.53
CA CYS A 39 -5.32 -14.15 -0.24
C CYS A 39 -5.00 -13.68 1.19
N TYR A 40 -4.88 -14.60 2.16
CA TYR A 40 -4.49 -14.29 3.53
C TYR A 40 -3.07 -13.72 3.57
N PHE A 41 -2.13 -14.39 2.91
CA PHE A 41 -0.75 -13.95 2.83
C PHE A 41 -0.62 -12.64 2.06
N SER A 42 -1.36 -12.49 0.96
CA SER A 42 -1.41 -11.26 0.17
C SER A 42 -1.96 -10.10 1.00
N GLY A 43 -3.05 -10.31 1.74
CA GLY A 43 -3.62 -9.32 2.65
C GLY A 43 -2.62 -8.89 3.72
N ASN A 44 -1.96 -9.85 4.38
CA ASN A 44 -0.92 -9.56 5.37
C ASN A 44 0.26 -8.79 4.76
N MET A 45 0.68 -9.12 3.54
CA MET A 45 1.75 -8.40 2.86
C MET A 45 1.35 -6.95 2.54
N VAL A 46 0.13 -6.74 2.04
CA VAL A 46 -0.43 -5.39 1.82
C VAL A 46 -0.46 -4.60 3.11
N MET A 47 -0.88 -5.20 4.23
CA MET A 47 -0.85 -4.56 5.55
C MET A 47 0.58 -4.18 5.98
N LYS A 48 1.56 -5.07 5.82
CA LYS A 48 2.98 -4.79 6.12
C LYS A 48 3.50 -3.61 5.28
N LEU A 49 3.17 -3.57 3.99
CA LEU A 49 3.55 -2.47 3.10
C LEU A 49 2.82 -1.15 3.44
N ALA A 50 1.56 -1.21 3.85
CA ALA A 50 0.82 -0.04 4.30
C ALA A 50 1.47 0.60 5.54
N VAL A 51 1.95 -0.22 6.49
CA VAL A 51 2.73 0.26 7.63
C VAL A 51 4.04 0.92 7.18
N ALA A 52 4.73 0.36 6.19
CA ALA A 52 5.93 0.98 5.64
C ALA A 52 5.63 2.35 5.02
N ILE A 53 4.55 2.47 4.23
CA ILE A 53 4.09 3.75 3.68
C ILE A 53 3.80 4.75 4.81
N PHE A 54 3.09 4.32 5.86
CA PHE A 54 2.76 5.16 7.02
C PHE A 54 4.02 5.72 7.68
N VAL A 55 5.01 4.87 7.97
CA VAL A 55 6.26 5.30 8.61
C VAL A 55 7.03 6.29 7.73
N VAL A 56 7.18 6.00 6.43
CA VAL A 56 7.89 6.88 5.50
C VAL A 56 7.18 8.23 5.34
N THR A 57 5.86 8.22 5.19
CA THR A 57 5.06 9.45 5.08
C THR A 57 5.09 10.27 6.37
N LEU A 58 5.06 9.63 7.54
CA LEU A 58 5.20 10.30 8.83
C LEU A 58 6.58 10.97 8.96
N LEU A 59 7.66 10.28 8.58
CA LEU A 59 9.01 10.83 8.59
C LEU A 59 9.13 12.05 7.66
N MET A 60 8.54 12.00 6.45
CA MET A 60 8.50 13.14 5.54
C MET A 60 7.78 14.36 6.15
N ILE A 61 6.72 14.14 6.94
CA ILE A 61 5.98 15.22 7.61
C ILE A 61 6.83 15.84 8.73
N ILE A 62 7.43 15.02 9.60
CA ILE A 62 8.26 15.46 10.73
C ILE A 62 9.48 16.22 10.23
N LEU A 63 10.19 15.66 9.24
CA LEU A 63 11.43 16.21 8.68
C LEU A 63 11.17 17.08 7.44
N SER A 64 10.01 17.73 7.37
CA SER A 64 9.56 18.45 6.16
C SER A 64 10.43 19.64 5.73
N LYS A 65 11.35 20.11 6.58
CA LYS A 65 12.36 21.10 6.21
C LYS A 65 13.51 20.51 5.38
N VAL A 66 13.72 19.20 5.46
CA VAL A 66 14.81 18.50 4.79
C VAL A 66 14.34 18.01 3.43
N LYS A 67 14.67 18.77 2.38
CA LYS A 67 14.24 18.52 0.99
C LYS A 67 14.58 17.10 0.52
N ILE A 68 15.77 16.59 0.85
CA ILE A 68 16.21 15.26 0.42
C ILE A 68 15.37 14.12 1.02
N VAL A 69 14.88 14.27 2.26
CA VAL A 69 13.99 13.29 2.90
C VAL A 69 12.67 13.19 2.16
N LYS A 70 12.14 14.33 1.68
CA LYS A 70 10.90 14.36 0.90
C LYS A 70 11.05 13.67 -0.45
N ILE A 71 12.18 13.89 -1.12
CA ILE A 71 12.48 13.28 -2.42
C ILE A 71 12.60 11.76 -2.26
N LEU A 72 13.48 11.30 -1.36
CA LEU A 72 13.70 9.87 -1.13
C LEU A 72 12.44 9.17 -0.61
N GLY A 73 11.72 9.80 0.32
CA GLY A 73 10.48 9.26 0.85
C GLY A 73 9.37 9.15 -0.21
N SER A 74 9.24 10.14 -1.10
CA SER A 74 8.27 10.08 -2.19
C SER A 74 8.59 8.95 -3.17
N ILE A 75 9.87 8.80 -3.54
CA ILE A 75 10.33 7.69 -4.41
C ILE A 75 10.04 6.34 -3.75
N ALA A 76 10.40 6.18 -2.47
CA ALA A 76 10.16 4.94 -1.73
C ALA A 76 8.67 4.58 -1.69
N VAL A 77 7.80 5.55 -1.38
CA VAL A 77 6.35 5.31 -1.32
C VAL A 77 5.79 4.97 -2.70
N ILE A 78 6.25 5.60 -3.79
CA ILE A 78 5.84 5.24 -5.16
C ILE A 78 6.17 3.77 -5.45
N VAL A 79 7.38 3.33 -5.13
CA VAL A 79 7.81 1.94 -5.35
C VAL A 79 6.97 0.99 -4.50
N ILE A 80 6.76 1.29 -3.21
CA ILE A 80 5.95 0.45 -2.31
C ILE A 80 4.49 0.38 -2.81
N SER A 81 3.91 1.49 -3.25
CA SER A 81 2.57 1.52 -3.86
C SER A 81 2.47 0.64 -5.09
N ALA A 82 3.49 0.65 -5.96
CA ALA A 82 3.55 -0.25 -7.11
C ALA A 82 3.60 -1.73 -6.66
N TYR A 83 4.36 -2.06 -5.62
CA TYR A 83 4.35 -3.42 -5.06
C TYR A 83 2.98 -3.83 -4.50
N VAL A 84 2.28 -2.94 -3.79
CA VAL A 84 0.91 -3.20 -3.31
C VAL A 84 -0.02 -3.51 -4.49
N TYR A 85 0.16 -2.87 -5.63
CA TYR A 85 -0.56 -3.20 -6.86
C TYR A 85 -0.16 -4.58 -7.42
N LEU A 86 1.13 -4.90 -7.50
CA LEU A 86 1.63 -6.13 -8.14
C LEU A 86 1.35 -7.41 -7.34
N ILE A 87 1.31 -7.34 -6.00
CA ILE A 87 1.14 -8.49 -5.10
C ILE A 87 -0.14 -9.29 -5.39
N PRO A 88 -1.35 -8.71 -5.33
CA PRO A 88 -2.58 -9.47 -5.53
C PRO A 88 -2.72 -10.01 -6.96
N HIS A 89 -2.09 -9.36 -7.93
CA HIS A 89 -2.08 -9.80 -9.33
C HIS A 89 -1.03 -10.89 -9.62
N GLY A 90 -0.26 -11.34 -8.61
CA GLY A 90 0.77 -12.36 -8.80
C GLY A 90 1.97 -11.92 -9.64
N MET A 91 2.07 -10.62 -9.94
CA MET A 91 3.14 -10.04 -10.78
C MET A 91 4.37 -9.59 -9.98
N SER A 92 4.34 -9.74 -8.66
CA SER A 92 5.43 -9.25 -7.78
C SER A 92 6.72 -10.07 -7.87
N GLY A 93 6.67 -11.30 -8.38
CA GLY A 93 7.79 -12.26 -8.32
C GLY A 93 8.14 -12.74 -6.90
N LEU A 94 7.37 -12.33 -5.89
CA LEU A 94 7.59 -12.67 -4.48
C LEU A 94 6.82 -13.92 -4.08
N HIS A 95 7.41 -14.69 -3.16
CA HIS A 95 6.80 -15.85 -2.54
C HIS A 95 6.48 -15.56 -1.08
N ASN A 96 5.38 -16.12 -0.60
CA ASN A 96 4.95 -16.03 0.79
C ASN A 96 5.75 -16.99 1.68
N GLU A 97 5.42 -16.97 2.97
CA GLU A 97 6.06 -17.75 4.03
C GLU A 97 5.97 -19.28 3.81
N MET A 98 5.09 -19.73 2.90
CA MET A 98 4.95 -21.14 2.50
C MET A 98 5.63 -21.45 1.15
N GLY A 99 6.43 -20.53 0.61
CA GLY A 99 7.08 -20.69 -0.70
C GLY A 99 6.11 -20.64 -1.88
N LYS A 100 4.88 -20.13 -1.70
CA LYS A 100 3.89 -19.98 -2.78
C LYS A 100 3.81 -18.53 -3.24
N PRO A 101 3.51 -18.24 -4.51
CA PRO A 101 3.34 -16.87 -4.96
C PRO A 101 2.21 -16.18 -4.19
N PHE A 102 2.37 -14.88 -3.95
CA PHE A 102 1.25 -14.04 -3.53
C PHE A 102 0.20 -13.97 -4.64
N GLY A 103 -1.06 -13.78 -4.25
CA GLY A 103 -2.17 -13.62 -5.17
C GLY A 103 -3.54 -13.70 -4.49
N VAL A 104 -4.57 -13.65 -5.31
CA VAL A 104 -5.98 -13.82 -4.90
C VAL A 104 -6.39 -15.29 -4.88
N CYS A 105 -7.59 -15.58 -4.37
CA CYS A 105 -8.18 -16.92 -4.49
C CYS A 105 -8.67 -17.18 -5.92
N LYS A 106 -8.82 -18.46 -6.28
CA LYS A 106 -9.20 -18.84 -7.66
C LYS A 106 -10.69 -18.70 -7.99
N MET A 107 -11.57 -18.87 -7.01
CA MET A 107 -13.02 -18.86 -7.23
C MET A 107 -13.59 -17.48 -6.90
N ASP A 108 -14.42 -16.93 -7.78
CA ASP A 108 -15.01 -15.58 -7.64
C ASP A 108 -16.01 -15.48 -6.48
N THR A 109 -16.52 -16.62 -6.00
CA THR A 109 -17.40 -16.70 -4.82
C THR A 109 -16.65 -16.55 -3.49
N MET A 110 -15.32 -16.50 -3.52
CA MET A 110 -14.49 -16.33 -2.33
C MET A 110 -14.57 -14.90 -1.80
N LEU A 111 -14.50 -14.74 -0.47
CA LEU A 111 -14.66 -13.45 0.19
C LEU A 111 -13.72 -12.35 -0.33
N CYS A 112 -12.48 -12.68 -0.70
CA CYS A 112 -11.55 -11.69 -1.26
C CYS A 112 -12.00 -11.08 -2.59
N HIS A 113 -12.82 -11.80 -3.36
CA HIS A 113 -13.44 -11.33 -4.61
C HIS A 113 -14.75 -10.62 -4.33
N VAL A 114 -15.64 -11.24 -3.54
CA VAL A 114 -16.95 -10.68 -3.17
C VAL A 114 -16.82 -9.32 -2.48
N HIS A 115 -15.81 -9.14 -1.62
CA HIS A 115 -15.54 -7.87 -0.95
C HIS A 115 -14.70 -6.90 -1.77
N HIS A 116 -14.28 -7.26 -2.99
CA HIS A 116 -13.40 -6.45 -3.83
C HIS A 116 -12.11 -6.00 -3.10
N THR A 117 -11.61 -6.83 -2.17
CA THR A 117 -10.56 -6.45 -1.21
C THR A 117 -9.33 -5.86 -1.89
N PHE A 118 -8.84 -6.56 -2.93
CA PHE A 118 -7.61 -6.17 -3.60
C PHE A 118 -7.84 -5.09 -4.65
N GLU A 119 -9.03 -4.96 -5.23
CA GLU A 119 -9.37 -3.82 -6.08
C GLU A 119 -9.36 -2.51 -5.26
N ILE A 120 -9.97 -2.53 -4.07
CA ILE A 120 -9.95 -1.40 -3.15
C ILE A 120 -8.52 -1.10 -2.70
N ALA A 121 -7.77 -2.10 -2.26
CA ALA A 121 -6.39 -1.92 -1.80
C ALA A 121 -5.47 -1.38 -2.90
N THR A 122 -5.56 -1.93 -4.11
CA THR A 122 -4.76 -1.46 -5.25
C THR A 122 -5.19 -0.06 -5.69
N GLY A 123 -6.49 0.25 -5.71
CA GLY A 123 -7.00 1.59 -5.98
C GLY A 123 -6.44 2.64 -5.01
N ILE A 124 -6.46 2.36 -3.70
CA ILE A 124 -5.87 3.24 -2.69
C ILE A 124 -4.35 3.40 -2.92
N ALA A 125 -3.63 2.31 -3.18
CA ALA A 125 -2.19 2.36 -3.42
C ALA A 125 -1.82 3.20 -4.65
N VAL A 126 -2.61 3.11 -5.73
CA VAL A 126 -2.46 3.93 -6.94
C VAL A 126 -2.66 5.41 -6.59
N VAL A 127 -3.70 5.76 -5.84
CA VAL A 127 -3.94 7.14 -5.41
C VAL A 127 -2.78 7.67 -4.56
N ILE A 128 -2.27 6.87 -3.60
CA ILE A 128 -1.08 7.22 -2.81
C ILE A 128 0.13 7.47 -3.73
N GLY A 129 0.37 6.59 -4.69
CA GLY A 129 1.48 6.72 -5.64
C GLY A 129 1.39 8.02 -6.44
N VAL A 130 0.21 8.34 -6.98
CA VAL A 130 -0.05 9.58 -7.71
C VAL A 130 0.18 10.82 -6.83
N LEU A 131 -0.31 10.81 -5.58
CA LEU A 131 -0.05 11.90 -4.63
C LEU A 131 1.45 12.11 -4.39
N MET A 132 2.23 11.03 -4.31
CA MET A 132 3.68 11.12 -4.13
C MET A 132 4.43 11.57 -5.38
N VAL A 133 3.95 11.21 -6.58
CA VAL A 133 4.46 11.79 -7.83
C VAL A 133 4.27 13.31 -7.83
N PHE A 134 3.06 13.79 -7.50
CA PHE A 134 2.82 15.23 -7.38
C PHE A 134 3.68 15.89 -6.30
N ASN A 135 3.90 15.21 -5.17
CA ASN A 135 4.77 15.71 -4.10
C ASN A 135 6.22 15.83 -4.56
N LEU A 136 6.71 14.83 -5.31
CA LEU A 136 8.06 14.81 -5.86
C LEU A 136 8.27 15.98 -6.83
N ILE A 137 7.37 16.14 -7.82
CA ILE A 137 7.38 17.25 -8.78
C ILE A 137 7.35 18.59 -8.04
N SER A 138 6.42 18.75 -7.09
CA SER A 138 6.28 19.99 -6.31
C SER A 138 7.52 20.31 -5.47
N THR A 139 8.24 19.28 -5.00
CA THR A 139 9.46 19.44 -4.23
C THR A 139 10.65 19.86 -5.11
N PHE A 140 10.71 19.38 -6.35
CA PHE A 140 11.72 19.82 -7.32
C PHE A 140 11.47 21.24 -7.84
N LEU A 141 10.21 21.61 -8.08
CA LEU A 141 9.84 22.93 -8.60
C LEU A 141 9.96 24.08 -7.57
N LYS A 142 10.03 23.76 -6.28
CA LYS A 142 10.33 24.76 -5.26
C LYS A 142 11.79 25.20 -5.39
N LYS A 143 11.98 26.43 -5.86
CA LYS A 143 13.27 27.14 -5.75
C LYS A 143 13.69 27.19 -4.28
N GLU A 144 14.98 27.01 -4.05
CA GLU A 144 15.57 27.23 -2.74
C GLU A 144 15.55 28.74 -2.51
N ASP A 145 14.66 29.18 -1.62
CA ASP A 145 14.66 30.53 -1.05
C ASP A 145 15.84 30.66 -0.07
#